data_AF-A0A6C0ATZ1-F1
#
_entry.id   AF-A0A6C0ATZ1-F1
#
_cell.length_a   1.000
_cell.length_b   1.000
_cell.length_c   1.000
_cell.angle_alpha   90.00
_cell.angle_beta   90.00
_cell.angle_gamma   90.00
#
_symmetry.space_group_name_H-M   'P 1'
#
loop_
_entity.id
_entity.type
_entity.pdbx_description
1 polymer ?
#
loop_
_entity_poly.entity_id
_entity_poly.type
_entity_poly.pdbx_seq_one_letter_code
_entity_poly.pdbx_strand_id
1 'polypeptide(L)'
;MSQSVQFDLSNIEIKPLNNRNSKDGKPAIPFWSNDPNILFQQTYLFEFFPVESMTYEQKLNAISRSVILMSVTFFIISRSFRLLIIGAITLGAIFLLYYYHMKEKTKNDSKKMINTLKEGFDSDIASPAMAYLKEKNIAIPDDVFNTPTSSNPFDNVLVTDYDYNPNKKPAPPSFNANVNDQILSNAKQLVSEANPDQPDIADKLFKDLGDQLIFEQSLRPFHSNPATTIPNDQKAFADFCYGSMISNKEGNAFAAARNMSHYTLY
;
A
#
# COMPACT_ATOMS: atom_id res chain seq x y z
N MET A 1 -18.12 35.66 12.20
CA MET A 1 -17.62 35.96 10.84
C MET A 1 -16.98 34.69 10.32
N SER A 2 -17.77 33.81 9.72
CA SER A 2 -17.32 32.49 9.25
C SER A 2 -16.70 32.67 7.86
N GLN A 3 -15.39 32.45 7.75
CA GLN A 3 -14.72 32.38 6.45
C GLN A 3 -14.65 30.90 6.04
N SER A 4 -15.54 30.50 5.14
CA SER A 4 -15.41 29.25 4.40
C SER A 4 -14.21 29.35 3.48
N VAL A 5 -13.15 28.59 3.77
CA VAL A 5 -12.01 28.43 2.87
C VAL A 5 -12.45 27.57 1.69
N GLN A 6 -12.67 28.21 0.55
CA GLN A 6 -12.98 27.54 -0.71
C GLN A 6 -11.67 27.21 -1.41
N PHE A 7 -11.34 25.91 -1.49
CA PHE A 7 -10.16 25.44 -2.21
C PHE A 7 -10.39 25.56 -3.72
N ASP A 8 -9.69 26.50 -4.36
CA ASP A 8 -9.68 26.65 -5.82
C ASP A 8 -8.73 25.60 -6.44
N LEU A 9 -9.32 24.57 -7.02
CA LEU A 9 -8.62 23.44 -7.66
C LEU A 9 -8.28 23.70 -9.13
N SER A 10 -8.56 24.89 -9.67
CA SER A 10 -8.40 25.17 -11.11
C SER A 10 -6.95 25.32 -11.59
N ASN A 11 -5.99 25.45 -10.67
CA ASN A 11 -4.58 25.77 -11.00
C ASN A 11 -3.57 24.67 -10.64
N ILE A 12 -4.00 23.43 -10.38
CA ILE A 12 -3.06 22.32 -10.16
C ILE A 12 -2.62 21.78 -11.53
N GLU A 13 -1.48 22.28 -12.00
CA GLU A 13 -0.78 21.72 -13.16
C GLU A 13 -0.25 20.32 -12.81
N ILE A 14 -0.94 19.28 -13.30
CA ILE A 14 -0.57 17.88 -13.07
C ILE A 14 0.67 17.56 -13.91
N LYS A 15 1.87 17.74 -13.33
CA LYS A 15 3.07 17.09 -13.87
C LYS A 15 2.93 15.57 -13.67
N PRO A 16 3.11 14.75 -14.73
CA PRO A 16 3.03 13.31 -14.59
C PRO A 16 4.09 12.84 -13.59
N LEU A 17 3.62 12.15 -12.55
CA LEU A 17 4.45 11.51 -11.54
C LEU A 17 5.42 10.57 -12.25
N ASN A 18 6.71 10.88 -12.14
CA ASN A 18 7.78 10.05 -12.64
C ASN A 18 7.72 8.68 -11.93
N ASN A 19 7.46 7.64 -12.69
CA ASN A 19 7.20 6.28 -12.23
C ASN A 19 8.47 5.68 -11.61
N ARG A 20 8.68 5.90 -10.31
CA ARG A 20 9.70 5.22 -9.50
C ARG A 20 9.03 4.09 -8.75
N ASN A 21 8.80 2.96 -9.41
CA ASN A 21 8.54 1.68 -8.76
C ASN A 21 8.83 0.53 -9.73
N SER A 22 10.11 0.21 -9.91
CA SER A 22 10.53 -1.08 -10.44
C SER A 22 10.83 -2.00 -9.25
N LYS A 23 10.00 -3.02 -9.03
CA LYS A 23 10.19 -4.03 -7.96
C LYS A 23 11.45 -4.89 -8.13
N ASP A 24 12.11 -4.81 -9.28
CA ASP A 24 13.48 -5.23 -9.50
C ASP A 24 14.27 -3.98 -9.90
N GLY A 25 15.50 -3.77 -9.41
CA GLY A 25 16.34 -2.60 -9.69
C GLY A 25 16.78 -2.39 -11.16
N LYS A 26 15.99 -2.86 -12.14
CA LYS A 26 16.21 -2.73 -13.57
C LYS A 26 15.48 -1.47 -14.08
N PRO A 27 16.15 -0.65 -14.92
CA PRO A 27 15.54 0.56 -15.48
C PRO A 27 14.32 0.22 -16.35
N ALA A 28 13.27 1.02 -16.27
CA ALA A 28 12.08 0.86 -17.11
C ALA A 28 12.42 1.09 -18.58
N ILE A 29 12.10 0.12 -19.45
CA ILE A 29 12.40 0.16 -20.88
C ILE A 29 11.26 0.87 -21.61
N PRO A 30 11.51 1.99 -22.31
CA PRO A 30 10.48 2.68 -23.08
C PRO A 30 10.08 1.89 -24.33
N PHE A 31 8.84 2.08 -24.78
CA PHE A 31 8.39 1.56 -26.08
C PHE A 31 9.10 2.29 -27.24
N TRP A 32 9.35 1.58 -28.34
CA TRP A 32 10.15 2.09 -29.46
C TRP A 32 9.59 3.32 -30.17
N SER A 33 8.29 3.64 -30.03
CA SER A 33 7.76 4.89 -30.59
C SER A 33 8.28 6.13 -29.85
N ASN A 34 8.67 5.98 -28.58
CA ASN A 34 9.23 7.06 -27.77
C ASN A 34 10.73 7.18 -27.98
N ASP A 35 11.43 6.06 -28.06
CA ASP A 35 12.85 5.99 -28.43
C ASP A 35 13.10 4.86 -29.43
N PRO A 36 13.26 5.16 -30.74
CA PRO A 36 13.44 4.13 -31.76
C PRO A 36 14.79 3.40 -31.64
N ASN A 37 15.78 3.99 -30.96
CA ASN A 37 17.09 3.36 -30.80
C ASN A 37 17.01 2.08 -29.95
N ILE A 38 15.96 1.94 -29.12
CA ILE A 38 15.76 0.76 -28.28
C ILE A 38 15.73 -0.54 -29.08
N LEU A 39 15.28 -0.50 -30.34
CA LEU A 39 15.20 -1.69 -31.20
C LEU A 39 16.59 -2.23 -31.59
N PHE A 40 17.62 -1.37 -31.57
CA PHE A 40 18.98 -1.70 -32.02
C PHE A 40 20.03 -1.69 -30.90
N GLN A 41 19.62 -1.53 -29.64
CA GLN A 41 20.54 -1.54 -28.50
C GLN A 41 21.12 -2.94 -28.24
N GLN A 42 22.45 -3.03 -28.13
CA GLN A 42 23.21 -4.29 -28.01
C GLN A 42 22.70 -5.20 -26.89
N THR A 43 22.28 -4.63 -25.77
CA THR A 43 21.76 -5.36 -24.61
C THR A 43 20.50 -6.18 -24.91
N TYR A 44 19.67 -5.70 -25.85
CA TYR A 44 18.35 -6.28 -26.14
C TYR A 44 18.26 -6.88 -27.55
N LEU A 45 19.38 -6.95 -28.30
CA LEU A 45 19.39 -7.41 -29.69
C LEU A 45 18.92 -8.86 -29.84
N PHE A 46 19.18 -9.71 -28.84
CA PHE A 46 18.81 -11.13 -28.87
C PHE A 46 17.46 -11.42 -28.18
N GLU A 47 16.73 -10.39 -27.75
CA GLU A 47 15.39 -10.52 -27.17
C GLU A 47 14.32 -10.54 -28.27
N PHE A 48 14.18 -11.68 -28.94
CA PHE A 48 13.23 -11.85 -30.04
C PHE A 48 11.82 -12.28 -29.60
N PHE A 49 11.71 -12.90 -28.43
CA PHE A 49 10.45 -13.46 -27.94
C PHE A 49 10.03 -12.82 -26.61
N PRO A 50 8.73 -12.54 -26.42
CA PRO A 50 8.24 -12.04 -25.15
C PRO A 50 8.32 -13.16 -24.10
N VAL A 51 8.93 -12.88 -22.94
CA VAL A 51 8.93 -13.78 -21.78
C VAL A 51 8.15 -13.18 -20.62
N GLU A 52 7.65 -14.01 -19.70
CA GLU A 52 6.77 -13.57 -18.62
C GLU A 52 7.41 -12.50 -17.73
N SER A 53 8.72 -12.58 -17.50
CA SER A 53 9.50 -11.65 -16.68
C SER A 53 9.73 -10.26 -17.30
N MET A 54 9.30 -10.02 -18.54
CA MET A 54 9.48 -8.73 -19.23
C MET A 54 8.33 -7.75 -18.96
N THR A 55 8.63 -6.45 -18.97
CA THR A 55 7.58 -5.42 -18.95
C THR A 55 6.78 -5.42 -20.25
N TYR A 56 5.58 -4.84 -20.23
CA TYR A 56 4.70 -4.80 -21.39
C TYR A 56 5.35 -4.10 -22.60
N GLU A 57 6.03 -2.99 -22.35
CA GLU A 57 6.76 -2.21 -23.35
C GLU A 57 7.92 -3.03 -23.94
N GLN A 58 8.64 -3.77 -23.10
CA GLN A 58 9.73 -4.65 -23.54
C GLN A 58 9.21 -5.82 -24.39
N LYS A 59 8.06 -6.41 -24.03
CA LYS A 59 7.41 -7.47 -24.82
C LYS A 59 7.06 -7.00 -26.23
N LEU A 60 6.49 -5.79 -26.36
CA LEU A 60 6.16 -5.23 -27.67
C LEU A 60 7.42 -4.86 -28.47
N ASN A 61 8.48 -4.39 -27.81
CA ASN A 61 9.77 -4.14 -28.46
C ASN A 61 10.39 -5.45 -28.98
N ALA A 62 10.34 -6.55 -28.23
CA ALA A 62 10.83 -7.86 -28.66
C ALA A 62 10.10 -8.37 -29.92
N ILE A 63 8.76 -8.26 -29.93
CA ILE A 63 7.94 -8.61 -31.10
C ILE A 63 8.30 -7.73 -32.31
N SER A 64 8.48 -6.42 -32.10
CA SER A 64 8.82 -5.48 -33.17
C SER A 64 10.19 -5.78 -33.79
N ARG A 65 11.20 -6.17 -32.97
CA ARG A 65 12.51 -6.61 -33.45
C ARG A 65 12.42 -7.86 -34.31
N SER A 66 11.64 -8.86 -33.89
CA SER A 66 11.41 -10.08 -34.65
C SER A 66 10.75 -9.81 -36.00
N VAL A 67 9.78 -8.90 -36.05
CA VAL A 67 9.14 -8.47 -37.29
C VAL A 67 10.15 -7.79 -38.23
N ILE A 68 11.02 -6.92 -37.72
CA ILE A 68 12.07 -6.27 -38.51
C ILE A 68 13.06 -7.31 -39.06
N LEU A 69 13.57 -8.20 -38.21
CA LEU A 69 14.51 -9.26 -38.61
C LEU A 69 13.93 -10.16 -39.70
N MET A 70 12.68 -10.60 -39.52
CA MET A 70 11.97 -11.43 -40.50
C MET A 70 11.75 -10.67 -41.81
N SER A 71 11.35 -9.40 -41.75
CA SER A 71 11.09 -8.59 -42.95
C SER A 71 12.36 -8.40 -43.79
N VAL A 72 13.50 -8.14 -43.15
CA VAL A 72 14.80 -8.01 -43.82
C VAL A 72 15.26 -9.35 -44.39
N THR A 73 15.14 -10.44 -43.62
CA THR A 73 15.53 -11.79 -44.07
C THR A 73 14.71 -12.22 -45.30
N PHE A 74 13.39 -12.03 -45.27
CA PHE A 74 12.51 -12.35 -46.40
C PHE A 74 12.75 -11.44 -47.60
N PHE A 75 13.11 -10.18 -47.39
CA PHE A 75 13.49 -9.29 -48.48
C PHE A 75 14.77 -9.77 -49.18
N ILE A 76 15.78 -10.26 -48.44
CA ILE A 76 17.02 -10.77 -49.04
C ILE A 76 16.74 -12.03 -49.90
N ILE A 77 15.89 -12.93 -49.42
CA ILE A 77 15.57 -14.18 -50.13
C ILE A 77 14.68 -13.93 -51.36
N SER A 78 13.61 -13.16 -51.20
CA SER A 78 12.59 -12.98 -52.25
C SER A 78 12.84 -11.77 -53.16
N ARG A 79 13.66 -10.81 -52.75
CA ARG A 79 13.96 -9.53 -53.43
C ARG A 79 12.71 -8.72 -53.82
N SER A 80 11.60 -8.96 -53.13
CA SER A 80 10.31 -8.31 -53.38
C SER A 80 10.03 -7.22 -52.36
N PHE A 81 9.88 -5.98 -52.84
CA PHE A 81 9.49 -4.83 -51.99
C PHE A 81 8.13 -5.01 -51.32
N ARG A 82 7.27 -5.88 -51.85
CA ARG A 82 5.94 -6.16 -51.27
C ARG A 82 6.05 -6.70 -49.83
N LEU A 83 7.11 -7.46 -49.53
CA LEU A 83 7.32 -8.06 -48.21
C LEU A 83 7.74 -7.01 -47.16
N LEU A 84 8.46 -5.96 -47.57
CA LEU A 84 8.79 -4.85 -46.69
C LEU A 84 7.55 -4.03 -46.32
N ILE A 85 6.62 -3.85 -47.27
CA ILE A 85 5.34 -3.15 -47.03
C ILE A 85 4.50 -3.90 -45.99
N ILE A 86 4.45 -5.23 -46.07
CA ILE A 86 3.74 -6.07 -45.08
C ILE A 86 4.37 -5.90 -43.69
N GLY A 87 5.71 -5.94 -43.60
CA GLY A 87 6.43 -5.66 -42.35
C GLY A 87 6.09 -4.29 -41.75
N ALA A 88 6.06 -3.25 -42.57
CA ALA A 88 5.68 -1.90 -42.14
C ALA A 88 4.22 -1.83 -41.62
N ILE A 89 3.28 -2.49 -42.29
CA ILE A 89 1.87 -2.58 -41.84
C ILE A 89 1.79 -3.28 -40.48
N THR A 90 2.54 -4.37 -40.28
CA THR A 90 2.54 -5.09 -39.00
C THR A 90 3.14 -4.26 -37.86
N LEU A 91 4.20 -3.49 -38.11
CA LEU A 91 4.73 -2.53 -37.12
C LEU A 91 3.70 -1.43 -36.79
N GLY A 92 2.95 -0.95 -37.79
CA GLY A 92 1.85 -0.02 -37.59
C GLY A 92 0.73 -0.59 -36.70
N ALA A 93 0.39 -1.87 -36.87
CA ALA A 93 -0.58 -2.54 -36.01
C ALA A 93 -0.09 -2.66 -34.56
N ILE A 94 1.19 -2.97 -34.35
CA ILE A 94 1.81 -3.01 -33.01
C ILE A 94 1.78 -1.62 -32.35
N PHE A 95 2.08 -0.57 -33.11
CA PHE A 95 1.97 0.82 -32.63
C PHE A 95 0.53 1.17 -32.22
N LEU A 96 -0.46 0.80 -33.04
CA LEU A 96 -1.88 1.05 -32.73
C LEU A 96 -2.32 0.34 -31.44
N LEU A 97 -1.88 -0.90 -31.25
CA LEU A 97 -2.13 -1.69 -30.05
C LEU A 97 -1.55 -1.00 -28.81
N TYR A 98 -0.29 -0.58 -28.87
CA TYR A 98 0.36 0.18 -27.80
C TYR A 98 -0.40 1.48 -27.47
N TYR A 99 -0.78 2.24 -28.49
CA TYR A 99 -1.50 3.50 -28.32
C TYR A 99 -2.86 3.31 -27.62
N TYR A 100 -3.62 2.28 -28.02
CA TYR A 100 -4.89 1.97 -27.39
C TYR A 100 -4.71 1.54 -25.93
N HIS A 101 -3.73 0.69 -25.65
CA HIS A 101 -3.43 0.22 -24.30
C HIS A 101 -2.99 1.37 -23.38
N MET A 102 -2.18 2.31 -23.88
CA MET A 102 -1.74 3.47 -23.11
C MET A 102 -2.91 4.40 -22.74
N LYS A 103 -3.86 4.59 -23.66
CA LYS A 103 -5.08 5.37 -23.43
C LYS A 103 -5.98 4.71 -22.38
N GLU A 104 -6.13 3.39 -22.43
CA GLU A 104 -6.91 2.63 -21.46
C GLU A 104 -6.29 2.65 -20.07
N LYS A 105 -4.96 2.45 -19.97
CA LYS A 105 -4.20 2.55 -18.73
C LYS A 105 -4.38 3.91 -18.07
N THR A 106 -4.23 4.99 -18.82
CA THR A 106 -4.41 6.37 -18.32
C THR A 106 -5.83 6.59 -17.77
N LYS A 107 -6.87 6.11 -18.48
CA LYS A 107 -8.27 6.22 -18.03
C LYS A 107 -8.53 5.43 -16.74
N ASN A 108 -7.98 4.22 -16.65
CA ASN A 108 -8.12 3.38 -15.46
C ASN A 108 -7.36 3.95 -14.27
N ASP A 109 -6.17 4.49 -14.47
CA ASP A 109 -5.39 5.15 -13.42
C ASP A 109 -6.09 6.42 -12.93
N SER A 110 -6.65 7.25 -13.82
CA SER A 110 -7.46 8.41 -13.43
C SER A 110 -8.74 8.01 -12.71
N LYS A 111 -9.43 6.94 -13.14
CA LYS A 111 -10.64 6.44 -12.46
C LYS A 111 -10.30 5.87 -11.07
N LYS A 112 -9.18 5.15 -10.95
CA LYS A 112 -8.67 4.65 -9.67
C LYS A 112 -8.34 5.81 -8.74
N MET A 113 -7.63 6.83 -9.23
CA MET A 113 -7.31 8.05 -8.46
C MET A 113 -8.57 8.80 -8.02
N ILE A 114 -9.56 9.01 -8.90
CA ILE A 114 -10.81 9.70 -8.56
C ILE A 114 -11.63 8.89 -7.53
N ASN A 115 -11.70 7.57 -7.66
CA ASN A 115 -12.35 6.72 -6.66
C ASN A 115 -11.61 6.80 -5.31
N THR A 116 -10.28 6.81 -5.33
CA THR A 116 -9.43 6.96 -4.13
C THR A 116 -9.63 8.33 -3.45
N LEU A 117 -9.83 9.39 -4.23
CA LEU A 117 -10.12 10.73 -3.68
C LEU A 117 -11.56 10.88 -3.17
N LYS A 118 -12.50 10.10 -3.72
CA LYS A 118 -13.92 10.09 -3.32
C LYS A 118 -14.14 9.23 -2.07
N GLU A 119 -13.36 8.18 -1.90
CA GLU A 119 -13.33 7.33 -0.71
C GLU A 119 -12.16 7.77 0.18
N GLY A 120 -12.37 8.78 1.02
CA GLY A 120 -11.35 9.39 1.90
C GLY A 120 -10.84 8.50 3.05
N PHE A 121 -10.70 7.19 2.81
CA PHE A 121 -10.33 6.18 3.80
C PHE A 121 -8.97 5.54 3.53
N ASP A 122 -8.32 5.80 2.39
CA ASP A 122 -7.03 5.18 2.09
C ASP A 122 -5.86 5.96 2.73
N SER A 123 -5.04 5.23 3.48
CA SER A 123 -3.94 5.74 4.33
C SER A 123 -2.79 6.42 3.58
N ASP A 124 -2.73 6.26 2.26
CA ASP A 124 -1.60 6.71 1.44
C ASP A 124 -1.67 8.19 1.04
N ILE A 125 -2.86 8.80 1.07
CA ILE A 125 -3.03 10.25 0.89
C ILE A 125 -3.30 10.84 2.25
N ALA A 126 -2.23 11.29 2.90
CA ALA A 126 -2.16 12.03 4.17
C ALA A 126 -3.54 12.35 4.78
N SER A 127 -4.00 11.46 5.68
CA SER A 127 -5.11 11.75 6.58
C SER A 127 -5.02 13.21 7.07
N PRO A 128 -6.13 13.96 7.21
CA PRO A 128 -6.09 15.34 7.71
C PRO A 128 -5.25 15.51 8.98
N ALA A 129 -5.20 14.48 9.82
CA ALA A 129 -4.30 14.40 10.97
C ALA A 129 -2.81 14.37 10.58
N MET A 130 -2.41 13.52 9.64
CA MET A 130 -1.03 13.45 9.12
C MET A 130 -0.59 14.75 8.44
N ALA A 131 -1.49 15.38 7.67
CA ALA A 131 -1.22 16.67 7.05
C ALA A 131 -0.99 17.77 8.11
N TYR A 132 -1.81 17.80 9.16
CA TYR A 132 -1.65 18.70 10.29
C TYR A 132 -0.34 18.46 11.06
N LEU A 133 0.00 17.20 11.34
CA LEU A 133 1.25 16.84 12.03
C LEU A 133 2.48 17.30 11.22
N LYS A 134 2.43 17.11 9.89
CA LYS A 134 3.49 17.55 8.98
C LYS A 134 3.58 19.08 8.90
N GLU A 135 2.46 19.79 8.80
CA GLU A 135 2.44 21.26 8.81
C GLU A 135 3.04 21.81 10.12
N LYS A 136 2.69 21.21 11.25
CA LYS A 136 3.16 21.62 12.58
C LYS A 136 4.56 21.08 12.93
N ASN A 137 5.23 20.35 12.03
CA ASN A 137 6.52 19.69 12.27
C ASN A 137 6.54 18.85 13.56
N ILE A 138 5.44 18.15 13.86
CA ILE A 138 5.35 17.26 15.02
C ILE A 138 5.87 15.89 14.58
N ALA A 139 6.97 15.44 15.21
CA ALA A 139 7.51 14.11 14.97
C ALA A 139 6.53 13.04 15.48
N ILE A 140 6.27 12.03 14.64
CA ILE A 140 5.46 10.88 15.02
C ILE A 140 6.39 9.93 15.78
N PRO A 141 6.12 9.62 17.05
CA PRO A 141 6.92 8.66 17.79
C PRO A 141 6.74 7.26 17.18
N ASP A 142 7.83 6.64 16.78
CA ASP A 142 7.84 5.28 16.22
C ASP A 142 7.72 4.19 17.31
N ASP A 143 7.96 4.56 18.57
CA ASP A 143 8.10 3.65 19.72
C ASP A 143 6.96 3.79 20.75
N VAL A 144 5.72 3.85 20.27
CA VAL A 144 4.52 3.97 21.13
C VAL A 144 4.02 2.60 21.58
N PHE A 145 4.12 1.60 20.70
CA PHE A 145 3.58 0.26 20.91
C PHE A 145 4.69 -0.77 21.02
N ASN A 146 4.42 -1.85 21.74
CA ASN A 146 5.25 -3.04 21.66
C ASN A 146 5.00 -3.77 20.34
N THR A 147 5.99 -4.55 19.91
CA THR A 147 5.88 -5.40 18.72
C THR A 147 5.40 -6.80 19.11
N PRO A 148 4.47 -7.41 18.35
CA PRO A 148 4.03 -8.78 18.61
C PRO A 148 5.21 -9.77 18.51
N THR A 149 5.25 -10.75 19.41
CA THR A 149 6.29 -11.78 19.43
C THR A 149 5.67 -13.17 19.29
N SER A 150 6.45 -14.16 18.84
CA SER A 150 5.99 -15.56 18.76
C SER A 150 5.46 -16.07 20.09
N SER A 151 6.13 -15.77 21.21
CA SER A 151 5.67 -16.20 22.54
C SER A 151 4.35 -15.54 22.99
N ASN A 152 4.02 -14.36 22.46
CA ASN A 152 2.80 -13.62 22.80
C ASN A 152 2.29 -12.84 21.57
N PRO A 153 1.62 -13.53 20.62
CA PRO A 153 1.24 -12.91 19.35
C PRO A 153 0.27 -11.75 19.50
N PHE A 154 -0.58 -11.73 20.53
CA PHE A 154 -1.52 -10.62 20.77
C PHE A 154 -1.01 -9.55 21.72
N ASP A 155 0.22 -9.73 22.22
CA ASP A 155 0.91 -8.87 23.18
C ASP A 155 0.09 -8.53 24.45
N ASN A 156 -0.69 -9.52 24.91
CA ASN A 156 -1.49 -9.40 26.14
C ASN A 156 -0.59 -9.38 27.39
N VAL A 157 -1.05 -8.75 28.47
CA VAL A 157 -0.33 -8.79 29.75
C VAL A 157 -0.28 -10.23 30.26
N LEU A 158 0.93 -10.72 30.50
CA LEU A 158 1.20 -12.03 31.10
C LEU A 158 1.53 -11.87 32.59
N VAL A 159 1.34 -12.93 33.36
CA VAL A 159 1.68 -12.93 34.80
C VAL A 159 3.18 -12.71 35.00
N THR A 160 4.02 -13.20 34.08
CA THR A 160 5.48 -13.02 34.08
C THR A 160 5.90 -11.56 33.85
N ASP A 161 5.06 -10.74 33.22
CA ASP A 161 5.40 -9.37 32.91
C ASP A 161 5.53 -8.52 34.18
N TYR A 162 4.88 -8.89 35.29
CA TYR A 162 5.05 -8.16 36.56
C TYR A 162 6.48 -8.20 37.09
N ASP A 163 7.22 -9.29 36.84
CA ASP A 163 8.60 -9.44 37.27
C ASP A 163 9.60 -9.00 36.20
N TYR A 164 9.36 -9.37 34.94
CA TYR A 164 10.34 -9.19 33.85
C TYR A 164 10.07 -7.97 32.96
N ASN A 165 8.84 -7.43 32.96
CA ASN A 165 8.46 -6.28 32.14
C ASN A 165 7.46 -5.34 32.88
N PRO A 166 7.84 -4.79 34.04
CA PRO A 166 6.92 -4.02 34.89
C PRO A 166 6.44 -2.71 34.26
N ASN A 167 7.12 -2.21 33.22
CA ASN A 167 6.75 -1.01 32.45
C ASN A 167 6.33 -1.39 31.03
N LYS A 168 5.45 -2.38 30.90
CA LYS A 168 4.99 -2.90 29.61
C LYS A 168 4.26 -1.81 28.81
N LYS A 169 4.78 -1.51 27.61
CA LYS A 169 4.11 -0.64 26.62
C LYS A 169 2.83 -1.29 26.08
N PRO A 170 1.87 -0.47 25.61
CA PRO A 170 0.62 -0.97 25.06
C PRO A 170 0.84 -1.85 23.84
N ALA A 171 -0.03 -2.86 23.70
CA ALA A 171 -0.08 -3.70 22.51
C ALA A 171 -0.47 -2.86 21.29
N PRO A 172 0.01 -3.23 20.09
CA PRO A 172 -0.34 -2.55 18.86
C PRO A 172 -1.80 -2.84 18.49
N PRO A 173 -2.47 -1.95 17.75
CA PRO A 173 -3.86 -2.12 17.37
C PRO A 173 -4.06 -3.31 16.43
N SER A 174 -4.69 -4.38 16.92
CA SER A 174 -4.91 -5.64 16.18
C SER A 174 -5.83 -5.53 14.96
N PHE A 175 -6.61 -4.45 14.88
CA PHE A 175 -7.47 -4.15 13.71
C PHE A 175 -6.68 -3.60 12.52
N ASN A 176 -5.45 -3.12 12.72
CA ASN A 176 -4.61 -2.64 11.63
C ASN A 176 -4.10 -3.84 10.82
N ALA A 177 -4.28 -3.84 9.49
CA ALA A 177 -3.88 -4.93 8.61
C ALA A 177 -2.40 -5.32 8.78
N ASN A 178 -1.49 -4.35 8.85
CA ASN A 178 -0.06 -4.61 9.01
C ASN A 178 0.26 -5.33 10.34
N VAL A 179 -0.44 -4.95 11.40
CA VAL A 179 -0.29 -5.57 12.72
C VAL A 179 -0.93 -6.95 12.71
N ASN A 180 -2.10 -7.10 12.09
CA ASN A 180 -2.80 -8.37 11.96
C ASN A 180 -1.93 -9.42 11.24
N ASP A 181 -1.28 -9.04 10.15
CA ASP A 181 -0.35 -9.90 9.41
C ASP A 181 0.84 -10.32 10.30
N GLN A 182 1.36 -9.40 11.11
CA GLN A 182 2.41 -9.71 12.09
C GLN A 182 1.92 -10.69 13.16
N ILE A 183 0.73 -10.47 13.73
CA ILE A 183 0.10 -11.39 14.71
C ILE A 183 -0.05 -12.78 14.07
N LEU A 184 -0.53 -12.86 12.83
CA LEU A 184 -0.72 -14.11 12.11
C LEU A 184 0.61 -14.85 11.88
N SER A 185 1.65 -14.13 11.48
CA SER A 185 2.98 -14.70 11.28
C SER A 185 3.59 -15.23 12.58
N ASN A 186 3.49 -14.47 13.67
CA ASN A 186 3.94 -14.87 15.00
C ASN A 186 3.13 -16.05 15.55
N ALA A 187 1.83 -16.10 15.30
CA ALA A 187 0.99 -17.23 15.72
C ALA A 187 1.38 -18.52 14.98
N LYS A 188 1.72 -18.45 13.69
CA LYS A 188 2.27 -19.59 12.94
C LYS A 188 3.63 -20.02 13.52
N GLN A 189 4.49 -19.06 13.85
CA GLN A 189 5.78 -19.32 14.47
C GLN A 189 5.65 -19.98 15.85
N LEU A 190 4.67 -19.55 16.67
CA LEU A 190 4.37 -20.16 17.98
C LEU A 190 4.10 -21.65 17.84
N VAL A 191 3.32 -22.05 16.83
CA VAL A 191 3.00 -23.47 16.59
C VAL A 191 4.25 -24.26 16.22
N SER A 192 5.14 -23.69 15.41
CA SER A 192 6.43 -24.31 15.07
C SER A 192 7.35 -24.45 16.28
N GLU A 193 7.47 -23.40 17.09
CA GLU A 193 8.32 -23.39 18.30
C GLU A 193 7.79 -24.35 19.39
N ALA A 194 6.47 -24.52 19.47
CA ALA A 194 5.85 -25.47 20.38
C ALA A 194 6.06 -26.94 19.97
N ASN A 195 6.45 -27.21 18.71
CA ASN A 195 6.60 -28.57 18.15
C ASN A 195 7.99 -28.76 17.51
N PRO A 196 9.08 -28.71 18.30
CA PRO A 196 10.45 -28.76 17.77
C PRO A 196 10.79 -30.08 17.06
N ASP A 197 10.11 -31.18 17.38
CA ASP A 197 10.32 -32.50 16.76
C ASP A 197 9.82 -32.57 15.30
N GLN A 198 9.12 -31.54 14.81
CA GLN A 198 8.52 -31.51 13.48
C GLN A 198 8.95 -30.25 12.71
N PRO A 199 10.08 -30.28 11.97
CA PRO A 199 10.62 -29.10 11.31
C PRO A 199 9.70 -28.52 10.20
N ASP A 200 8.92 -29.37 9.53
CA ASP A 200 8.07 -28.96 8.39
C ASP A 200 6.59 -28.78 8.78
N ILE A 201 6.29 -28.57 10.07
CA ILE A 201 4.90 -28.49 10.55
C ILE A 201 4.14 -27.29 9.97
N ALA A 202 4.81 -26.15 9.80
CA ALA A 202 4.21 -24.94 9.24
C ALA A 202 3.79 -25.14 7.78
N ASP A 203 4.65 -25.78 6.98
CA ASP A 203 4.39 -26.07 5.56
C ASP A 203 3.29 -27.11 5.36
N LYS A 204 3.00 -27.93 6.38
CA LYS A 204 1.91 -28.90 6.35
C LYS A 204 0.58 -28.28 6.78
N LEU A 205 0.60 -27.35 7.74
CA LEU A 205 -0.60 -26.76 8.32
C LEU A 205 -1.07 -25.48 7.61
N PHE A 206 -0.19 -24.74 6.92
CA PHE A 206 -0.48 -23.37 6.46
C PHE A 206 -0.18 -23.11 4.99
N LYS A 207 -0.03 -24.17 4.17
CA LYS A 207 0.40 -24.04 2.77
C LYS A 207 -0.71 -23.60 1.83
N ASP A 208 -1.90 -24.19 1.94
CA ASP A 208 -3.00 -23.84 1.06
C ASP A 208 -3.79 -22.63 1.58
N LEU A 209 -4.42 -21.92 0.66
CA LEU A 209 -5.30 -20.79 0.99
C LEU A 209 -6.47 -21.23 1.87
N GLY A 210 -7.00 -22.43 1.63
CA GLY A 210 -8.05 -23.02 2.47
C GLY A 210 -7.60 -23.24 3.91
N ASP A 211 -6.39 -23.78 4.09
CA ASP A 211 -5.82 -24.03 5.42
C ASP A 211 -5.53 -22.73 6.17
N GLN A 212 -5.03 -21.70 5.47
CA GLN A 212 -4.83 -20.37 6.04
C GLN A 212 -6.14 -19.75 6.52
N LEU A 213 -7.21 -19.87 5.73
CA LEU A 213 -8.53 -19.38 6.12
C LEU A 213 -9.07 -20.11 7.36
N ILE A 214 -8.90 -21.44 7.42
CA ILE A 214 -9.30 -22.23 8.60
C ILE A 214 -8.50 -21.80 9.83
N PHE A 215 -7.20 -21.57 9.67
CA PHE A 215 -6.35 -21.09 10.74
C PHE A 215 -6.76 -19.70 11.24
N GLU A 216 -7.00 -18.74 10.34
CA GLU A 216 -7.51 -17.42 10.71
C GLU A 216 -8.87 -17.51 11.45
N GLN A 217 -9.77 -18.38 10.98
CA GLN A 217 -11.03 -18.63 11.68
C GLN A 217 -10.82 -19.24 13.07
N SER A 218 -9.82 -20.10 13.23
CA SER A 218 -9.45 -20.69 14.53
C SER A 218 -8.88 -19.65 15.49
N LEU A 219 -8.36 -18.51 14.98
CA LEU A 219 -7.85 -17.41 15.79
C LEU A 219 -8.95 -16.50 16.35
N ARG A 220 -10.21 -16.64 15.93
CA ARG A 220 -11.35 -15.82 16.39
C ARG A 220 -11.51 -15.68 17.92
N PRO A 221 -11.33 -16.71 18.76
CA PRO A 221 -11.44 -16.55 20.21
C PRO A 221 -10.26 -15.76 20.81
N PHE A 222 -9.13 -15.67 20.09
CA PHE A 222 -7.94 -14.97 20.56
C PHE A 222 -7.95 -13.52 20.09
N HIS A 223 -7.72 -12.60 21.03
CA HIS A 223 -7.75 -11.18 20.78
C HIS A 223 -6.87 -10.45 21.80
N SER A 224 -6.48 -9.22 21.47
CA SER A 224 -5.82 -8.32 22.42
C SER A 224 -6.86 -7.81 23.42
N ASN A 225 -6.53 -7.91 24.71
CA ASN A 225 -7.36 -7.45 25.81
C ASN A 225 -7.45 -5.91 25.81
N PRO A 226 -8.50 -5.32 26.41
CA PRO A 226 -8.63 -3.87 26.50
C PRO A 226 -7.51 -3.18 27.29
N ALA A 227 -6.90 -3.89 28.26
CA ALA A 227 -5.79 -3.40 29.06
C ALA A 227 -4.55 -4.27 28.79
N THR A 228 -3.54 -3.68 28.16
CA THR A 228 -2.28 -4.35 27.74
C THR A 228 -1.02 -3.74 28.36
N THR A 229 -1.18 -2.77 29.27
CA THR A 229 -0.08 -2.07 29.95
C THR A 229 0.02 -2.50 31.41
N ILE A 230 1.21 -2.31 31.99
CA ILE A 230 1.44 -2.41 33.43
C ILE A 230 2.07 -1.08 33.89
N PRO A 231 1.46 -0.37 34.86
CA PRO A 231 0.09 -0.55 35.36
C PRO A 231 -0.96 -0.25 34.27
N ASN A 232 -2.24 -0.57 34.54
CA ASN A 232 -3.32 -0.19 33.64
C ASN A 232 -3.50 1.33 33.56
N ASP A 233 -3.85 1.86 32.38
CA ASP A 233 -3.99 3.31 32.17
C ASP A 233 -5.33 3.85 32.68
N GLN A 234 -5.46 3.94 34.01
CA GLN A 234 -6.64 4.51 34.67
C GLN A 234 -6.78 6.00 34.42
N LYS A 235 -5.65 6.69 34.16
CA LYS A 235 -5.64 8.12 33.91
C LYS A 235 -6.31 8.44 32.58
N ALA A 236 -5.91 7.75 31.50
CA ALA A 236 -6.55 7.95 30.20
C ALA A 236 -8.05 7.61 30.25
N PHE A 237 -8.46 6.60 31.02
CA PHE A 237 -9.88 6.30 31.23
C PHE A 237 -10.62 7.44 31.96
N ALA A 238 -10.04 8.00 33.02
CA ALA A 238 -10.63 9.13 33.73
C ALA A 238 -10.70 10.39 32.86
N ASP A 239 -9.65 10.68 32.08
CA ASP A 239 -9.60 11.80 31.14
C ASP A 239 -10.62 11.59 30.00
N PHE A 240 -10.84 10.36 29.55
CA PHE A 240 -11.90 10.05 28.59
C PHE A 240 -13.31 10.33 29.16
N CYS A 241 -13.58 9.92 30.40
CA CYS A 241 -14.88 10.12 31.03
C CYS A 241 -15.14 11.59 31.44
N TYR A 242 -14.12 12.30 31.92
CA TYR A 242 -14.28 13.58 32.61
C TYR A 242 -13.38 14.70 32.10
N GLY A 243 -12.35 14.42 31.29
CA GLY A 243 -11.35 15.41 30.87
C GLY A 243 -11.90 16.57 30.04
N SER A 244 -13.02 16.36 29.33
CA SER A 244 -13.71 17.42 28.59
C SER A 244 -14.78 18.17 29.42
N MET A 245 -14.97 17.79 30.69
CA MET A 245 -15.95 18.39 31.58
C MET A 245 -15.40 19.70 32.16
N ILE A 246 -15.56 20.78 31.39
CA ILE A 246 -15.25 22.13 31.87
C ILE A 246 -16.19 22.55 33.01
N SER A 247 -15.61 23.06 34.09
CA SER A 247 -16.34 23.53 35.27
C SER A 247 -16.54 25.04 35.23
N ASN A 248 -17.73 25.51 35.62
CA ASN A 248 -18.01 26.95 35.79
C ASN A 248 -17.31 27.52 37.04
N LYS A 249 -16.90 26.67 38.01
CA LYS A 249 -16.20 27.13 39.21
C LYS A 249 -14.87 27.83 38.89
N GLU A 250 -14.26 27.45 37.77
CA GLU A 250 -12.97 28.01 37.30
C GLU A 250 -13.17 29.25 36.41
N GLY A 251 -14.40 29.76 36.28
CA GLY A 251 -14.70 30.95 35.47
C GLY A 251 -14.73 30.69 33.97
N ASN A 252 -14.89 29.43 33.53
CA ASN A 252 -14.99 29.10 32.12
C ASN A 252 -16.31 29.58 31.51
N ALA A 253 -16.24 30.58 30.63
CA ALA A 253 -17.41 31.19 29.99
C ALA A 253 -18.28 30.20 29.20
N PHE A 254 -17.67 29.18 28.57
CA PHE A 254 -18.43 28.15 27.86
C PHE A 254 -19.21 27.25 28.82
N ALA A 255 -18.65 26.96 30.01
CA ALA A 255 -19.35 26.19 31.04
C ALA A 255 -20.49 27.00 31.68
N ALA A 256 -20.27 28.30 31.90
CA ALA A 256 -21.27 29.23 32.43
C ALA A 256 -22.48 29.39 31.50
N ALA A 257 -22.22 29.40 30.19
CA ALA A 257 -23.25 29.56 29.19
C ALA A 257 -24.19 28.35 29.11
N ARG A 258 -23.76 27.11 29.40
CA ARG A 258 -24.48 25.83 29.14
C ARG A 258 -25.94 25.71 29.61
N ASN A 259 -26.45 26.61 30.47
CA ASN A 259 -27.82 26.58 30.99
C ASN A 259 -28.64 27.85 30.69
N MET A 260 -28.18 28.73 29.80
CA MET A 260 -28.96 29.91 29.38
C MET A 260 -29.94 29.54 28.23
N SER A 261 -31.19 29.99 28.31
CA SER A 261 -32.24 29.58 27.34
C SER A 261 -32.13 30.23 25.94
N HIS A 262 -31.16 31.13 25.71
CA HIS A 262 -31.15 32.03 24.54
C HIS A 262 -29.88 32.02 23.67
N TYR A 263 -28.97 31.05 23.80
CA TYR A 263 -27.84 30.93 22.87
C TYR A 263 -27.98 29.66 22.02
N THR A 264 -28.37 29.83 20.76
CA THR A 264 -28.01 28.90 19.69
C THR A 264 -26.66 29.35 19.15
N LEU A 265 -25.60 28.62 19.48
CA LEU A 265 -24.27 28.82 18.89
C LEU A 265 -24.21 27.98 17.61
N TYR A 266 -24.67 28.56 16.50
CA TYR A 266 -24.31 28.15 15.14
C TYR A 266 -23.23 29.10 14.60
#